data_AF-A0A1T1BHE7-F1
#
_entry.id   AF-A0A1T1BHE7-F1
#
_cell.length_a   1.000
_cell.length_b   1.000
_cell.length_c   1.000
_cell.angle_alpha   90.00
_cell.angle_beta   90.00
_cell.angle_gamma   90.00
#
_symmetry.space_group_name_H-M   'P 1'
#
loop_
_entity.id
_entity.type
_entity.pdbx_description
1 polymer ?
#
loop_
_entity_poly.entity_id
_entity_poly.type
_entity_poly.pdbx_seq_one_letter_code
_entity_poly.pdbx_strand_id
1 'polypeptide(L)'
;MWADWLERDSGGHWKPHQSVLQRSFRTREDTLLHAERFISRGDFPMSGGSATPVTLLRNRRDALLAAFREAEGDGVTLIREVIFPVGEYALSLKVTRERLADPIRATFGSAANPLRSLAGQPVKLTVLIEHPYDVLERASGHLDLGDRAAQVGAHTQEFAPGTPVTGVPYRHATVSVPRGLLKKPLLYRYEVVEPGPEDTQAPTGP
;
A
#
# COMPACT_ATOMS: atom_id res chain seq x y z
N MET A 1 4.62 -6.94 -6.67
CA MET A 1 5.40 -8.19 -6.87
C MET A 1 6.85 -7.91 -6.50
N TRP A 2 7.38 -8.74 -5.62
CA TRP A 2 8.78 -8.76 -5.23
C TRP A 2 9.38 -10.13 -5.55
N ALA A 3 10.60 -10.14 -6.06
CA ALA A 3 11.40 -11.34 -6.23
C ALA A 3 12.76 -11.12 -5.57
N ASP A 4 13.11 -12.01 -4.64
CA ASP A 4 14.36 -11.96 -3.87
C ASP A 4 15.14 -13.25 -4.10
N TRP A 5 16.46 -13.17 -4.27
CA TRP A 5 17.36 -14.29 -4.02
C TRP A 5 17.52 -14.47 -2.52
N LEU A 6 17.33 -15.70 -2.08
CA LEU A 6 17.64 -16.17 -0.76
C LEU A 6 18.91 -17.03 -0.83
N GLU A 7 19.73 -16.96 0.20
CA GLU A 7 20.87 -17.86 0.41
C GLU A 7 20.56 -18.75 1.60
N ARG A 8 21.02 -19.99 1.53
CA ARG A 8 20.87 -20.92 2.64
C ARG A 8 21.97 -20.66 3.66
N ASP A 9 21.58 -20.31 4.88
CA ASP A 9 22.55 -20.19 5.97
C ASP A 9 23.04 -21.57 6.45
N SER A 10 24.07 -21.56 7.29
CA SER A 10 24.64 -22.78 7.89
C SER A 10 23.66 -23.55 8.79
N GLY A 11 22.56 -22.91 9.21
CA GLY A 11 21.44 -23.53 9.94
C GLY A 11 20.38 -24.14 9.02
N GLY A 12 20.54 -24.01 7.69
CA GLY A 12 19.62 -24.53 6.71
C GLY A 12 18.41 -23.63 6.42
N HIS A 13 18.36 -22.42 6.98
CA HIS A 13 17.29 -21.44 6.77
C HIS A 13 17.59 -20.56 5.56
N TRP A 14 16.53 -20.18 4.83
CA TRP A 14 16.64 -19.26 3.71
C TRP A 14 16.61 -17.82 4.19
N LYS A 15 17.65 -17.04 3.89
CA LYS A 15 17.74 -15.62 4.24
C LYS A 15 17.82 -14.75 3.00
N PRO A 16 17.20 -13.55 2.98
CA PRO A 16 17.35 -12.62 1.87
C PRO A 16 18.83 -12.32 1.61
N HIS A 17 19.27 -12.59 0.38
CA HIS A 17 20.62 -12.36 -0.09
C HIS A 17 20.66 -11.14 -1.02
N GLN A 18 19.78 -11.09 -2.02
CA GLN A 18 19.74 -9.99 -2.99
C GLN A 18 18.33 -9.77 -3.54
N SER A 19 17.89 -8.52 -3.71
CA SER A 19 16.64 -8.26 -4.44
C SER A 19 16.86 -8.39 -5.96
N VAL A 20 15.99 -9.16 -6.62
CA VAL A 20 16.04 -9.43 -8.06
C VAL A 20 15.09 -8.51 -8.82
N LEU A 21 13.89 -8.29 -8.29
CA LEU A 21 12.86 -7.49 -8.97
C LEU A 21 11.85 -6.93 -7.97
N GLN A 22 11.57 -5.64 -8.08
CA GLN A 22 10.49 -4.97 -7.38
C GLN A 22 9.63 -4.21 -8.38
N ARG A 23 8.36 -4.63 -8.52
CA ARG A 23 7.39 -3.94 -9.40
C ARG A 23 5.99 -3.88 -8.79
N SER A 24 5.39 -2.70 -8.88
CA SER A 24 3.98 -2.47 -8.58
C SER A 24 3.17 -2.48 -9.88
N PHE A 25 1.92 -2.97 -9.79
CA PHE A 25 0.99 -3.01 -10.92
C PHE A 25 -0.35 -2.47 -10.45
N ARG A 26 -1.09 -1.85 -11.38
CA ARG A 26 -2.39 -1.23 -11.09
C ARG A 26 -3.50 -2.27 -10.90
N THR A 27 -3.44 -3.36 -11.65
CA THR A 27 -4.46 -4.42 -11.63
C THR A 27 -3.88 -5.76 -11.21
N ARG A 28 -4.76 -6.64 -10.74
CA ARG A 28 -4.41 -8.03 -10.37
C ARG A 28 -3.97 -8.79 -11.61
N GLU A 29 -4.72 -8.64 -12.69
CA GLU A 29 -4.51 -9.30 -13.98
C GLU A 29 -3.14 -8.94 -14.56
N ASP A 30 -2.72 -7.68 -14.46
CA ASP A 30 -1.38 -7.24 -14.89
C ASP A 30 -0.26 -7.83 -14.04
N THR A 31 -0.47 -7.89 -12.71
CA THR A 31 0.50 -8.52 -11.78
C THR A 31 0.71 -9.99 -12.13
N LEU A 32 -0.40 -10.70 -12.38
CA LEU A 32 -0.39 -12.13 -12.70
C LEU A 32 0.24 -12.39 -14.07
N LEU A 33 -0.16 -11.64 -15.09
CA LEU A 33 0.40 -11.76 -16.43
C LEU A 33 1.91 -11.48 -16.43
N HIS A 34 2.36 -10.52 -15.61
CA HIS A 34 3.78 -10.22 -15.50
C HIS A 34 4.55 -11.29 -14.72
N ALA A 35 4.01 -11.78 -13.60
CA ALA A 35 4.61 -12.89 -12.86
C ALA A 35 4.74 -14.12 -13.76
N GLU A 36 3.68 -14.48 -14.48
CA GLU A 36 3.68 -15.62 -15.42
C GLU A 36 4.72 -15.44 -16.52
N ARG A 37 4.84 -14.24 -17.11
CA ARG A 37 5.87 -13.95 -18.12
C ARG A 37 7.27 -14.01 -17.56
N PHE A 38 7.49 -13.46 -16.36
CA PHE A 38 8.79 -13.48 -15.68
C PHE A 38 9.24 -14.91 -15.39
N ILE A 39 8.33 -15.73 -14.85
CA ILE A 39 8.53 -17.16 -14.60
C ILE A 39 8.74 -17.94 -15.90
N SER A 40 7.96 -17.66 -16.94
CA SER A 40 8.02 -18.36 -18.23
C SER A 40 9.31 -18.07 -19.00
N ARG A 41 9.91 -16.89 -18.80
CA ARG A 41 11.19 -16.55 -19.42
C ARG A 41 12.35 -17.32 -18.81
N GLY A 42 12.29 -17.67 -17.52
CA GLY A 42 13.38 -18.38 -16.84
C GLY A 42 14.69 -17.57 -16.76
N ASP A 43 14.65 -16.29 -17.14
CA ASP A 43 15.79 -15.38 -17.15
C ASP A 43 15.97 -14.81 -15.74
N PHE A 44 16.65 -15.57 -14.88
CA PHE A 44 17.03 -15.11 -13.56
C PHE A 44 18.46 -14.53 -13.65
N PRO A 45 18.67 -13.25 -13.30
CA PRO A 45 19.99 -12.66 -13.37
C PRO A 45 20.91 -13.34 -12.35
N MET A 46 21.90 -14.09 -12.85
CA MET A 46 23.05 -14.57 -12.11
C MET A 46 24.13 -13.51 -12.22
N SER A 47 24.37 -12.71 -11.17
CA SER A 47 25.54 -11.84 -11.13
C SER A 47 26.79 -12.68 -10.87
N GLY A 48 27.42 -13.16 -11.95
CA GLY A 48 28.64 -13.96 -11.88
C GLY A 48 28.93 -14.75 -13.16
N GLY A 49 29.11 -14.06 -14.29
CA GLY A 49 29.83 -14.61 -15.47
C GLY A 49 29.14 -15.67 -16.34
N SER A 50 28.01 -16.27 -15.93
CA SER A 50 27.23 -17.15 -16.80
C SER A 50 25.77 -17.13 -16.37
N ALA A 51 24.91 -16.48 -17.15
CA ALA A 51 23.47 -16.65 -17.03
C ALA A 51 23.14 -18.09 -17.46
N THR A 52 23.15 -19.01 -16.51
CA THR A 52 22.62 -20.35 -16.75
C THR A 52 21.11 -20.24 -16.59
N PRO A 53 20.31 -20.41 -17.66
CA PRO A 53 18.86 -20.38 -17.53
C PRO A 53 18.44 -21.51 -16.61
N VAL A 54 18.00 -21.16 -15.39
CA VAL A 54 17.42 -22.13 -14.47
C VAL A 54 16.07 -22.49 -15.08
N THR A 55 16.06 -23.57 -15.85
CA THR A 55 14.84 -24.11 -16.43
C THR A 55 13.99 -24.57 -15.27
N LEU A 56 13.01 -23.77 -14.86
CA LEU A 56 11.99 -24.20 -13.91
C LEU A 56 11.35 -25.45 -14.50
N LEU A 57 11.66 -26.62 -13.93
CA LEU A 57 11.10 -27.90 -14.36
C LEU A 57 9.58 -27.73 -14.47
N ARG A 58 9.01 -28.13 -15.60
CA ARG A 58 7.61 -27.91 -15.99
C ARG A 58 6.61 -28.22 -14.85
N ASN A 59 6.89 -29.26 -14.07
CA ASN A 59 6.09 -29.69 -12.91
C ASN A 59 6.03 -28.66 -11.76
N ARG A 60 7.06 -27.81 -11.60
CA ARG A 60 7.11 -26.75 -10.57
C ARG A 60 6.44 -25.44 -11.04
N ARG A 61 6.32 -25.23 -12.35
CA ARG A 61 5.54 -24.13 -12.95
C ARG A 61 4.05 -24.32 -12.66
N ASP A 62 3.54 -25.54 -12.80
CA ASP A 62 2.13 -25.84 -12.56
C ASP A 62 1.78 -25.73 -11.07
N ALA A 63 2.67 -26.17 -10.17
CA ALA A 63 2.51 -25.98 -8.73
C ALA A 63 2.50 -24.49 -8.32
N LEU A 64 3.32 -23.67 -8.97
CA LEU A 64 3.36 -22.22 -8.79
C LEU A 64 2.05 -21.58 -9.27
N LEU A 65 1.58 -21.93 -10.49
CA LEU A 65 0.33 -21.41 -11.04
C LEU A 65 -0.87 -21.85 -10.20
N ALA A 66 -0.86 -23.07 -9.67
CA ALA A 66 -1.87 -23.58 -8.75
C ALA A 66 -1.86 -22.80 -7.43
N ALA A 67 -0.69 -22.57 -6.82
CA ALA A 67 -0.56 -21.78 -5.59
C ALA A 67 -1.05 -20.34 -5.77
N PHE A 68 -0.87 -19.75 -6.96
CA PHE A 68 -1.39 -18.42 -7.29
C PHE A 68 -2.92 -18.40 -7.49
N ARG A 69 -3.50 -19.48 -8.02
CA ARG A 69 -4.96 -19.63 -8.19
C ARG A 69 -5.65 -19.97 -6.89
N GLU A 70 -5.03 -20.75 -6.00
CA GLU A 70 -5.60 -21.13 -4.70
C GLU A 70 -5.69 -19.94 -3.73
N ALA A 71 -4.77 -18.98 -3.83
CA ALA A 71 -4.78 -17.73 -3.06
C ALA A 71 -5.89 -16.73 -3.48
N GLU A 72 -6.83 -17.15 -4.32
CA GLU A 72 -8.00 -16.38 -4.79
C GLU A 72 -9.07 -16.16 -3.70
N GLY A 73 -9.01 -16.92 -2.59
CA GLY A 73 -10.09 -16.98 -1.59
C GLY A 73 -10.00 -16.05 -0.38
N ASP A 74 -8.82 -15.64 0.07
CA ASP A 74 -8.67 -15.06 1.41
C ASP A 74 -8.26 -13.57 1.38
N GLY A 75 -9.13 -12.73 1.94
CA GLY A 75 -9.00 -11.28 1.96
C GLY A 75 -7.72 -10.79 2.65
N VAL A 76 -6.85 -10.16 1.87
CA VAL A 76 -5.75 -9.24 2.24
C VAL A 76 -4.80 -9.73 3.33
N THR A 77 -3.79 -10.49 2.92
CA THR A 77 -2.42 -10.44 3.45
C THR A 77 -1.55 -11.11 2.39
N LEU A 78 -0.22 -10.91 2.37
CA LEU A 78 0.75 -11.58 1.48
C LEU A 78 0.14 -12.74 0.64
N ILE A 79 -0.15 -12.52 -0.65
CA ILE A 79 -0.98 -13.46 -1.45
C ILE A 79 -0.37 -14.85 -1.39
N ARG A 80 0.96 -14.95 -1.43
CA ARG A 80 1.81 -16.05 -0.95
C ARG A 80 3.28 -15.69 -1.18
N GLU A 81 4.17 -16.27 -0.38
CA GLU A 81 5.60 -16.37 -0.67
C GLU A 81 5.89 -17.79 -1.16
N VAL A 82 6.50 -17.90 -2.34
CA VAL A 82 6.93 -19.21 -2.88
C VAL A 82 8.44 -19.20 -3.04
N ILE A 83 9.10 -20.18 -2.43
CA ILE A 83 10.55 -20.34 -2.43
C ILE A 83 10.94 -21.45 -3.41
N PHE A 84 11.81 -21.14 -4.37
CA PHE A 84 12.34 -22.05 -5.37
C PHE A 84 13.81 -22.35 -5.10
N PRO A 85 14.16 -23.46 -4.45
CA PRO A 85 15.55 -23.80 -4.18
C PRO A 85 16.29 -24.18 -5.47
N VAL A 86 17.51 -23.64 -5.60
CA VAL A 86 18.49 -23.82 -6.68
C VAL A 86 19.87 -23.97 -6.03
N GLY A 87 20.23 -25.20 -5.65
CA GLY A 87 21.50 -25.46 -4.95
C GLY A 87 21.54 -24.80 -3.57
N GLU A 88 22.53 -23.92 -3.36
CA GLU A 88 22.73 -23.15 -2.12
C GLU A 88 21.89 -21.85 -2.06
N TYR A 89 21.20 -21.52 -3.15
CA TYR A 89 20.35 -20.35 -3.28
C TYR A 89 18.88 -20.74 -3.47
N ALA A 90 17.96 -19.80 -3.29
CA ALA A 90 16.56 -19.97 -3.65
C ALA A 90 15.94 -18.67 -4.15
N LEU A 91 15.03 -18.73 -5.12
CA LEU A 91 14.26 -17.56 -5.52
C LEU A 91 12.99 -17.48 -4.68
N SER A 92 12.79 -16.40 -3.95
CA SER A 92 11.52 -16.06 -3.30
C SER A 92 10.70 -15.15 -4.19
N LEU A 93 9.48 -15.57 -4.53
CA LEU A 93 8.48 -14.72 -5.19
C LEU A 93 7.40 -14.36 -4.19
N LYS A 94 7.31 -13.07 -3.85
CA LYS A 94 6.28 -12.49 -2.98
C LYS A 94 5.33 -11.67 -3.84
N VAL A 95 4.08 -12.09 -3.90
CA VAL A 95 3.04 -11.25 -4.51
C VAL A 95 2.21 -10.66 -3.40
N THR A 96 2.21 -9.34 -3.33
CA THR A 96 1.36 -8.58 -2.44
C THR A 96 0.33 -7.82 -3.26
N ARG A 97 -0.92 -7.91 -2.82
CA ARG A 97 -1.97 -6.98 -3.23
C ARG A 97 -2.12 -6.01 -2.07
N GLU A 98 -1.69 -4.77 -2.25
CA GLU A 98 -2.33 -3.70 -1.50
C GLU A 98 -3.80 -3.70 -1.94
N ARG A 99 -4.71 -4.14 -1.07
CA ARG A 99 -6.11 -3.79 -1.27
C ARG A 99 -6.18 -2.29 -1.06
N LEU A 100 -6.41 -1.54 -2.13
CA LEU A 100 -7.00 -0.22 -2.03
C LEU A 100 -8.30 -0.43 -1.23
N ALA A 101 -8.31 -0.05 0.04
CA ALA A 101 -9.49 -0.23 0.86
C ALA A 101 -10.68 0.49 0.19
N ASP A 102 -11.83 -0.17 0.15
CA ASP A 102 -13.00 0.39 -0.50
C ASP A 102 -13.37 1.72 0.20
N PRO A 103 -13.74 2.76 -0.55
CA PRO A 103 -14.13 4.03 0.05
C PRO A 103 -15.32 3.83 1.00
N ILE A 104 -15.13 4.19 2.27
CA ILE A 104 -16.19 4.18 3.27
C ILE A 104 -16.94 5.51 3.19
N ARG A 105 -18.28 5.44 3.20
CA ARG A 105 -19.16 6.59 3.36
C ARG A 105 -19.83 6.51 4.73
N ALA A 106 -19.63 7.52 5.55
CA ALA A 106 -20.15 7.58 6.91
C ALA A 106 -20.52 9.03 7.27
N THR A 107 -21.00 9.23 8.49
CA THR A 107 -21.15 10.55 9.10
C THR A 107 -20.04 10.78 10.11
N PHE A 108 -19.73 12.05 10.43
CA PHE A 108 -18.62 12.41 11.32
C PHE A 108 -18.71 11.75 12.70
N GLY A 109 -19.91 11.69 13.27
CA GLY A 109 -20.17 11.06 14.57
C GLY A 109 -20.15 9.52 14.55
N SER A 110 -20.12 8.90 13.36
CA SER A 110 -20.11 7.44 13.25
C SER A 110 -18.80 6.84 13.77
N ALA A 111 -18.89 5.64 14.36
CA ALA A 111 -17.71 4.83 14.67
C ALA A 111 -16.96 4.39 13.39
N ALA A 112 -17.68 4.27 12.27
CA ALA A 112 -17.13 3.94 10.96
C ALA A 112 -16.58 5.17 10.19
N ASN A 113 -16.49 6.34 10.83
CA ASN A 113 -15.91 7.53 10.23
C ASN A 113 -14.44 7.26 9.80
N PRO A 114 -14.12 7.28 8.48
CA PRO A 114 -12.78 6.94 8.01
C PRO A 114 -11.70 7.91 8.52
N LEU A 115 -12.07 9.14 8.91
CA LEU A 115 -11.14 10.11 9.52
C LEU A 115 -10.56 9.61 10.85
N ARG A 116 -11.28 8.75 11.59
CA ARG A 116 -10.80 8.15 12.84
C ARG A 116 -9.56 7.29 12.63
N SER A 117 -9.43 6.65 11.47
CA SER A 117 -8.25 5.84 11.13
C SER A 117 -6.99 6.67 10.91
N LEU A 118 -7.13 7.99 10.70
CA LEU A 118 -6.02 8.91 10.48
C LEU A 118 -5.59 9.63 11.76
N ALA A 119 -6.30 9.44 12.87
CA ALA A 119 -5.99 10.11 14.13
C ALA A 119 -4.58 9.73 14.61
N GLY A 120 -3.81 10.73 15.03
CA GLY A 120 -2.41 10.59 15.42
C GLY A 120 -1.42 10.42 14.26
N GLN A 121 -1.86 10.43 13.00
CA GLN A 121 -0.97 10.33 11.84
C GLN A 121 -0.56 11.72 11.32
N PRO A 122 0.63 11.87 10.73
CA PRO A 122 0.98 13.07 9.98
C PRO A 122 0.11 13.16 8.73
N VAL A 123 -0.69 14.22 8.63
CA VAL A 123 -1.60 14.46 7.52
C VAL A 123 -1.36 15.83 6.89
N LYS A 124 -1.72 15.92 5.61
CA LYS A 124 -1.94 17.16 4.89
C LYS A 124 -3.44 17.43 4.85
N LEU A 125 -3.84 18.60 5.33
CA LEU A 125 -5.18 19.15 5.16
C LEU A 125 -5.20 20.05 3.91
N THR A 126 -6.18 19.82 3.05
CA THR A 126 -6.51 20.70 1.92
C THR A 126 -7.98 21.08 1.99
N VAL A 127 -8.26 22.37 2.06
CA VAL A 127 -9.62 22.92 2.05
C VAL A 127 -9.97 23.33 0.63
N LEU A 128 -11.07 22.79 0.10
CA LEU A 128 -11.49 22.92 -1.29
C LEU A 128 -12.96 23.37 -1.36
N ILE A 129 -13.31 24.08 -2.42
CA ILE A 129 -14.68 24.04 -2.95
C ILE A 129 -14.68 22.95 -4.02
N GLU A 130 -15.79 22.26 -4.26
CA GLU A 130 -15.93 21.07 -5.14
C GLU A 130 -15.28 21.14 -6.55
N HIS A 131 -14.75 22.29 -6.98
CA HIS A 131 -13.89 22.40 -8.15
C HIS A 131 -12.41 22.09 -7.80
N PRO A 132 -11.73 21.18 -8.52
CA PRO A 132 -10.40 20.66 -8.16
C PRO A 132 -9.26 21.70 -8.13
N TYR A 133 -9.51 22.93 -8.61
CA TYR A 133 -8.54 24.03 -8.62
C TYR A 133 -8.82 25.12 -7.58
N ASP A 134 -9.95 25.06 -6.87
CA ASP A 134 -10.35 26.08 -5.90
C ASP A 134 -9.84 25.72 -4.50
N VAL A 135 -8.53 25.65 -4.36
CA VAL A 135 -7.85 25.44 -3.08
C VAL A 135 -7.91 26.73 -2.28
N LEU A 136 -8.60 26.68 -1.15
CA LEU A 136 -8.72 27.83 -0.25
C LEU A 136 -7.57 27.88 0.74
N GLU A 137 -7.18 26.72 1.26
CA GLU A 137 -6.23 26.62 2.36
C GLU A 137 -5.51 25.26 2.35
N ARG A 138 -4.28 25.26 2.86
CA ARG A 138 -3.50 24.04 3.12
C ARG A 138 -2.84 24.12 4.48
N ALA A 139 -2.82 23.01 5.19
CA ALA A 139 -2.09 22.84 6.42
C ALA A 139 -1.46 21.44 6.47
N SER A 140 -0.46 21.25 7.32
CA SER A 140 0.17 19.96 7.56
C SER A 140 0.51 19.82 9.03
N GLY A 141 0.35 18.62 9.58
CA GLY A 141 0.61 18.33 10.98
C GLY A 141 0.03 16.98 11.37
N HIS A 142 0.11 16.64 12.64
CA HIS A 142 -0.57 15.46 13.16
C HIS A 142 -2.06 15.73 13.28
N LEU A 143 -2.90 14.75 12.93
CA LEU A 143 -4.34 14.85 13.08
C LEU A 143 -4.78 14.50 14.50
N ASP A 144 -5.29 15.48 15.22
CA ASP A 144 -5.98 15.25 16.48
C ASP A 144 -7.50 15.26 16.24
N LEU A 145 -8.18 14.19 16.62
CA LEU A 145 -9.62 14.02 16.38
C LEU A 145 -10.39 13.99 17.70
N GLY A 146 -11.23 14.99 17.92
CA GLY A 146 -12.22 15.04 18.99
C GLY A 146 -13.61 14.61 18.53
N ASP A 147 -14.57 14.55 19.45
CA ASP A 147 -15.94 14.07 19.16
C ASP A 147 -16.69 14.92 18.12
N ARG A 148 -16.33 16.20 18.00
CA ARG A 148 -16.95 17.17 17.07
C ARG A 148 -15.94 18.04 16.34
N ALA A 149 -14.65 17.74 16.46
CA ALA A 149 -13.62 18.57 15.90
C ALA A 149 -12.47 17.74 15.34
N ALA A 150 -11.84 18.24 14.29
CA ALA A 150 -10.57 17.76 13.79
C ALA A 150 -9.56 18.91 13.83
N GLN A 151 -8.35 18.63 14.30
CA GLN A 151 -7.28 19.61 14.43
C GLN A 151 -6.04 19.11 13.70
N VAL A 152 -5.40 20.01 12.95
CA VAL A 152 -4.12 19.79 12.27
C VAL A 152 -3.22 20.97 12.58
N GLY A 153 -2.24 20.77 13.47
CA GLY A 153 -1.40 21.86 13.97
C GLY A 153 -2.24 22.95 14.64
N ALA A 154 -2.17 24.19 14.15
CA ALA A 154 -2.97 25.31 14.65
C ALA A 154 -4.39 25.38 14.06
N HIS A 155 -4.71 24.56 13.05
CA HIS A 155 -5.98 24.63 12.33
C HIS A 155 -7.00 23.70 12.99
N THR A 156 -8.04 24.27 13.59
CA THR A 156 -9.16 23.51 14.18
C THR A 156 -10.40 23.65 13.30
N GLN A 157 -11.09 22.54 13.02
CA GLN A 157 -12.35 22.51 12.28
C GLN A 157 -13.41 21.81 13.12
N GLU A 158 -14.58 22.42 13.24
CA GLU A 158 -15.74 21.83 13.93
C GLU A 158 -16.74 21.26 12.93
N PHE A 159 -17.24 20.07 13.21
CA PHE A 159 -18.18 19.36 12.36
C PHE A 159 -19.39 18.89 13.16
N ALA A 160 -20.58 19.10 12.61
CA ALA A 160 -21.79 18.48 13.15
C ALA A 160 -21.68 16.94 13.05
N PRO A 161 -22.21 16.16 14.01
CA PRO A 161 -22.14 14.69 13.98
C PRO A 161 -22.71 14.05 12.70
N GLY A 162 -23.69 14.70 12.07
CA GLY A 162 -24.31 14.25 10.82
C GLY A 162 -23.53 14.61 9.55
N THR A 163 -22.42 15.34 9.64
CA THR A 163 -21.66 15.80 8.47
C THR A 163 -21.13 14.60 7.67
N PRO A 164 -21.37 14.52 6.35
CA PRO A 164 -20.86 13.43 5.53
C PRO A 164 -19.34 13.36 5.52
N VAL A 165 -18.81 12.15 5.68
CA VAL A 165 -17.40 11.84 5.54
C VAL A 165 -17.23 10.68 4.57
N THR A 166 -16.35 10.85 3.60
CA THR A 166 -16.00 9.80 2.64
C THR A 166 -14.49 9.64 2.59
N GLY A 167 -13.98 8.41 2.58
CA GLY A 167 -12.54 8.21 2.60
C GLY A 167 -12.11 6.76 2.51
N VAL A 168 -10.81 6.58 2.33
CA VAL A 168 -10.14 5.28 2.37
C VAL A 168 -9.37 5.21 3.69
N PRO A 169 -9.70 4.27 4.59
CA PRO A 169 -9.03 4.14 5.88
C PRO A 169 -7.51 4.09 5.76
N TYR A 170 -6.81 4.72 6.70
CA TYR A 170 -5.35 4.82 6.78
C TYR A 170 -4.68 5.50 5.57
N ARG A 171 -5.45 6.16 4.70
CA ARG A 171 -4.92 6.88 3.52
C ARG A 171 -5.44 8.30 3.42
N HIS A 172 -6.76 8.47 3.35
CA HIS A 172 -7.36 9.79 3.24
C HIS A 172 -8.83 9.79 3.67
N ALA A 173 -9.31 10.95 4.08
CA ALA A 173 -10.72 11.19 4.35
C ALA A 173 -11.11 12.59 3.92
N THR A 174 -12.35 12.77 3.47
CA THR A 174 -12.90 14.06 3.07
C THR A 174 -14.20 14.29 3.81
N VAL A 175 -14.27 15.39 4.56
CA VAL A 175 -15.48 15.87 5.22
C VAL A 175 -16.16 16.90 4.32
N SER A 176 -17.45 16.70 4.02
CA SER A 176 -18.22 17.59 3.15
C SER A 176 -19.20 18.43 3.96
N VAL A 177 -18.95 19.74 4.02
CA VAL A 177 -19.76 20.69 4.80
C VAL A 177 -20.69 21.47 3.85
N PRO A 178 -22.02 21.31 3.95
CA PRO A 178 -22.96 22.04 3.13
C PRO A 178 -22.94 23.54 3.48
N ARG A 179 -23.02 24.41 2.47
CA ARG A 179 -23.02 25.87 2.63
C ARG A 179 -24.38 26.53 2.36
N GLY A 180 -25.43 25.72 2.20
CA GLY A 180 -26.78 26.11 1.81
C GLY A 180 -27.18 25.57 0.43
N LEU A 181 -28.47 25.57 0.12
CA LEU A 181 -29.08 24.90 -1.05
C LEU A 181 -28.47 25.24 -2.42
N LEU A 182 -27.90 26.44 -2.58
CA LEU A 182 -27.34 26.93 -3.85
C LEU A 182 -25.81 27.08 -3.81
N LYS A 183 -25.15 26.79 -2.69
CA LYS A 183 -23.71 26.94 -2.54
C LYS A 183 -23.05 25.56 -2.59
N LYS A 184 -22.03 25.42 -3.42
CA LYS A 184 -21.18 24.22 -3.44
C LYS A 184 -20.63 23.94 -2.03
N PRO A 185 -20.56 22.67 -1.62
CA PRO A 185 -20.06 22.31 -0.30
C PRO A 185 -18.58 22.69 -0.16
N LEU A 186 -18.18 22.92 1.09
CA LEU A 186 -16.79 23.07 1.49
C LEU A 186 -16.25 21.67 1.81
N LEU A 187 -15.13 21.30 1.21
CA LEU A 187 -14.52 19.98 1.38
C LEU A 187 -13.22 20.12 2.17
N TYR A 188 -13.12 19.38 3.26
CA TYR A 188 -11.90 19.27 4.06
C TYR A 188 -11.28 17.90 3.80
N ARG A 189 -10.23 17.87 2.97
CA ARG A 189 -9.52 16.65 2.58
C ARG A 189 -8.28 16.46 3.43
N TYR A 190 -8.21 15.36 4.13
CA TYR A 190 -7.10 14.90 4.96
C TYR A 190 -6.41 13.75 4.25
N GLU A 191 -5.09 13.83 4.05
CA GLU A 191 -4.29 12.81 3.37
C GLU A 191 -3.07 12.49 4.21
N VAL A 192 -2.76 11.21 4.41
CA VAL A 192 -1.55 10.80 5.12
C VAL A 192 -0.32 11.25 4.34
N VAL A 193 0.64 11.83 5.05
CA VAL A 193 1.97 12.09 4.50
C VAL A 193 2.72 10.76 4.55
N GLU A 194 2.95 10.15 3.39
CA GLU A 194 3.83 8.99 3.31
C GLU A 194 5.25 9.42 3.73
N PRO A 195 5.92 8.67 4.62
CA PRO A 195 7.31 8.96 4.95
C PRO A 195 8.12 8.89 3.65
N GLY A 196 8.83 9.96 3.35
CA GLY A 196 9.72 9.99 2.20
C GLY A 196 10.77 8.88 2.33
N PRO A 197 11.36 8.41 1.22
CA PRO A 197 12.41 7.39 1.24
C PRO A 197 13.68 7.79 2.03
N GLU A 198 13.75 9.00 2.60
CA GLU A 198 14.92 9.53 3.31
C GLU A 198 14.94 9.21 4.83
N ASP A 199 13.85 8.71 5.42
CA ASP A 199 13.81 8.39 6.86
C ASP A 199 14.36 6.99 7.21
N THR A 200 15.00 6.30 6.25
CA THR A 200 15.66 5.01 6.47
C THR A 200 17.18 5.11 6.57
N GLN A 201 17.71 6.25 7.01
CA GLN A 201 19.12 6.29 7.44
C GLN A 201 19.25 5.46 8.72
N ALA A 202 19.86 4.29 8.55
CA ALA A 202 20.31 3.42 9.63
C ALA A 202 21.11 4.23 10.66
N PRO A 203 20.97 3.95 11.97
CA PRO A 203 21.82 4.57 12.97
C PRO A 203 23.27 4.18 12.68
N THR A 204 24.06 5.11 12.17
CA THR A 204 25.52 5.02 12.26
C THR A 204 25.87 5.08 13.73
N GLY A 205 26.15 3.89 14.29
CA GLY A 205 26.72 3.74 15.62
C GLY A 205 28.11 4.38 15.72
N PRO A 206 28.59 4.59 16.96
CA PRO A 206 29.65 5.52 17.31
C PRO A 206 31.04 5.18 16.75
#